data_AF-A0A7X8ZGU0-F1
#
_entry.id   AF-A0A7X8ZGU0-F1
#
_cell.length_a   1.000
_cell.length_b   1.000
_cell.length_c   1.000
_cell.angle_alpha   90.00
_cell.angle_beta   90.00
_cell.angle_gamma   90.00
#
_symmetry.space_group_name_H-M   'P 1'
#
loop_
_entity.id
_entity.type
_entity.pdbx_description
1 polymer ?
#
loop_
_entity_poly.entity_id
_entity_poly.type
_entity_poly.pdbx_seq_one_letter_code
_entity_poly.pdbx_strand_id
1 'polypeptide(L)'
;MLRFCPPYMYPWTEEKVQGYKDTWAGWSKSGARLMFRPNFTLDGYYFPVQYHEVFYDLYTFSAARGMVAVDMDSLTGHYGTQGLVNYVIATLNHNREDSLAELENDFYSAFGAASASVRQYFELVTDVSMKSGFKSPFTDNSIEGGILYLDLFLVADTLFTAEIMDKCWSLLNQASAATEPDSVAGRRVAFLKNGLKNAELVMAAQVEFRKYKQKQENSFADRVRELDQFRASVEDGNAINMGNARFLEDRHWPARAALSIYGKKSQEIKGWQILFDPDNTGIDKRWFDVRFDYANAEPIKTDSHWSKQKIGLDWEKRNGSQFLGTGWYFVRFDDIRDSDEQTLQILFEAIDGAANIYLNGRHIHQRPYPYKGNVDSWKEAFFISLPNDRLKAKDNLMSIRVEKHKGLAGIWKPASLVIK
;
A
#
# COMPACT_ATOMS: atom_id res chain seq x y z
N MET A 1 6.84 34.63 4.77
CA MET A 1 6.71 33.81 3.55
C MET A 1 5.70 32.73 3.86
N LEU A 2 4.59 32.66 3.12
CA LEU A 2 3.55 31.65 3.34
C LEU A 2 3.82 30.44 2.44
N ARG A 3 3.77 29.25 3.02
CA ARG A 3 3.74 27.99 2.27
C ARG A 3 2.33 27.78 1.76
N PHE A 4 2.10 28.09 0.47
CA PHE A 4 0.79 27.98 -0.12
C PHE A 4 0.54 26.53 -0.55
N CYS A 5 -0.31 25.84 0.21
CA CYS A 5 -0.78 24.49 -0.07
C CYS A 5 -2.23 24.55 -0.59
N PRO A 6 -2.43 24.64 -1.91
CA PRO A 6 -3.77 24.62 -2.50
C PRO A 6 -4.50 23.28 -2.26
N PRO A 7 -5.80 23.29 -1.96
CA PRO A 7 -6.63 22.08 -1.86
C PRO A 7 -7.15 21.62 -3.23
N TYR A 8 -6.39 21.84 -4.31
CA TYR A 8 -6.78 21.45 -5.67
C TYR A 8 -5.95 20.25 -6.10
N MET A 9 -6.60 19.15 -6.49
CA MET A 9 -5.95 17.92 -6.94
C MET A 9 -6.73 17.27 -8.06
N TYR A 10 -6.15 16.25 -8.70
CA TYR A 10 -6.79 15.43 -9.72
C TYR A 10 -8.12 14.82 -9.22
N PRO A 11 -9.19 14.78 -10.03
CA PRO A 11 -9.28 15.15 -11.44
C PRO A 11 -9.29 16.66 -11.63
N TRP A 12 -8.49 17.15 -12.58
CA TRP A 12 -8.37 18.58 -12.89
C TRP A 12 -9.52 19.05 -13.78
N THR A 13 -10.09 20.21 -13.43
CA THR A 13 -11.14 20.87 -14.20
C THR A 13 -10.78 22.35 -14.39
N GLU A 14 -11.37 23.00 -15.38
CA GLU A 14 -11.21 24.45 -15.58
C GLU A 14 -11.59 25.24 -14.32
N GLU A 15 -12.64 24.82 -13.61
CA GLU A 15 -13.07 25.42 -12.35
C GLU A 15 -11.99 25.32 -11.26
N LYS A 16 -11.35 24.16 -11.10
CA LYS A 16 -10.24 23.98 -10.13
C LYS A 16 -9.03 24.83 -10.50
N VAL A 17 -8.67 24.88 -11.79
CA VAL A 17 -7.57 25.71 -12.30
C VAL A 17 -7.85 27.18 -12.04
N GLN A 18 -9.08 27.65 -12.31
CA GLN A 18 -9.47 29.03 -12.06
C GLN A 18 -9.52 29.35 -10.56
N GLY A 19 -10.08 28.45 -9.75
CA GLY A 19 -10.12 28.61 -8.28
C GLY A 19 -8.72 28.72 -7.68
N TYR A 20 -7.76 27.92 -8.18
CA TYR A 20 -6.36 28.07 -7.82
C TYR A 20 -5.85 29.48 -8.16
N LYS A 21 -6.05 29.93 -9.40
CA LYS A 21 -5.57 31.23 -9.89
C LYS A 21 -6.14 32.39 -9.09
N ASP A 22 -7.42 32.34 -8.78
CA ASP A 22 -8.12 33.35 -7.97
C ASP A 22 -7.56 33.39 -6.54
N THR A 23 -7.36 32.21 -5.93
CA THR A 23 -6.81 32.10 -4.58
C THR A 23 -5.38 32.65 -4.51
N TRP A 24 -4.51 32.25 -5.45
CA TRP A 24 -3.14 32.75 -5.52
C TRP A 24 -3.11 34.28 -5.76
N ALA A 25 -3.91 34.77 -6.71
CA ALA A 25 -3.96 36.20 -7.02
C ALA A 25 -4.47 37.03 -5.82
N GLY A 26 -5.46 36.53 -5.08
CA GLY A 26 -5.95 37.16 -3.85
C GLY A 26 -4.85 37.32 -2.81
N TRP A 27 -4.09 36.25 -2.55
CA TRP A 27 -2.95 36.31 -1.63
C TRP A 27 -1.82 37.22 -2.14
N SER A 28 -1.47 37.13 -3.42
CA SER A 28 -0.44 37.98 -4.03
C SER A 28 -0.79 39.46 -3.93
N LYS A 29 -2.06 39.84 -4.19
CA LYS A 29 -2.57 41.22 -4.10
C LYS A 29 -2.49 41.79 -2.68
N SER A 30 -2.53 40.94 -1.65
CA SER A 30 -2.35 41.39 -0.26
C SER A 30 -0.90 41.81 0.08
N GLY A 31 0.06 41.58 -0.82
CA GLY A 31 1.49 41.79 -0.58
C GLY A 31 2.19 40.61 0.10
N ALA A 32 1.51 39.46 0.24
CA ALA A 32 2.11 38.25 0.80
C ALA A 32 3.22 37.70 -0.11
N ARG A 33 4.31 37.24 0.50
CA ARG A 33 5.36 36.47 -0.19
C ARG A 33 5.01 34.98 -0.17
N LEU A 34 4.78 34.38 -1.34
CA LEU A 34 4.25 33.02 -1.46
C LEU A 34 5.30 32.02 -1.95
N MET A 35 5.35 30.87 -1.30
CA MET A 35 6.04 29.67 -1.76
C MET A 35 5.03 28.71 -2.39
N PHE A 36 5.29 28.24 -3.60
CA PHE A 36 4.48 27.26 -4.31
C PHE A 36 4.76 25.87 -3.78
N ARG A 37 3.85 25.35 -2.95
CA ARG A 37 3.93 24.03 -2.31
C ARG A 37 2.65 23.25 -2.56
N PRO A 38 2.37 22.83 -3.81
CA PRO A 38 1.21 22.00 -4.09
C PRO A 38 1.44 20.54 -3.68
N ASN A 39 0.36 19.80 -3.49
CA ASN A 39 0.37 18.33 -3.40
C ASN A 39 0.20 17.65 -4.77
N PHE A 40 0.31 18.38 -5.89
CA PHE A 40 -0.02 17.87 -7.23
C PHE A 40 0.81 16.62 -7.60
N THR A 41 2.02 16.49 -7.07
CA THR A 41 2.90 15.32 -7.27
C THR A 41 2.40 14.01 -6.65
N LEU A 42 1.32 14.07 -5.86
CA LEU A 42 0.57 12.88 -5.44
C LEU A 42 -0.44 12.40 -6.50
N ASP A 43 -0.84 13.28 -7.42
CA ASP A 43 -1.83 12.95 -8.46
C ASP A 43 -1.32 11.80 -9.32
N GLY A 44 -2.22 10.88 -9.65
CA GLY A 44 -1.92 9.83 -10.61
C GLY A 44 -1.27 8.59 -10.06
N TYR A 45 -0.80 8.60 -8.81
CA TYR A 45 -0.30 7.39 -8.15
C TYR A 45 0.84 6.76 -9.00
N TYR A 46 0.84 5.46 -9.28
CA TYR A 46 1.71 4.84 -10.30
C TYR A 46 0.99 4.52 -11.63
N PHE A 47 -0.02 5.31 -11.98
CA PHE A 47 -0.72 5.26 -13.27
C PHE A 47 -0.25 6.38 -14.19
N PRO A 48 -0.44 6.26 -15.52
CA PRO A 48 0.02 7.26 -16.47
C PRO A 48 -0.93 8.48 -16.54
N VAL A 49 -1.22 9.09 -15.41
CA VAL A 49 -1.99 10.34 -15.33
C VAL A 49 -1.06 11.52 -15.61
N GLN A 50 -1.32 12.23 -16.71
CA GLN A 50 -0.53 13.38 -17.14
C GLN A 50 -1.30 14.68 -16.90
N TYR A 51 -0.73 15.55 -16.07
CA TYR A 51 -1.27 16.87 -15.74
C TYR A 51 -0.23 17.98 -15.94
N HIS A 52 0.81 17.71 -16.73
CA HIS A 52 1.95 18.60 -16.94
C HIS A 52 1.53 19.96 -17.51
N GLU A 53 0.51 20.00 -18.37
CA GLU A 53 -0.06 21.26 -18.89
C GLU A 53 -0.64 22.13 -17.77
N VAL A 54 -1.43 21.52 -16.87
CA VAL A 54 -2.00 22.22 -15.70
C VAL A 54 -0.88 22.67 -14.77
N PHE A 55 0.11 21.80 -14.50
CA PHE A 55 1.25 22.17 -13.67
C PHE A 55 1.99 23.39 -14.25
N TYR A 56 2.31 23.36 -15.55
CA TYR A 56 3.00 24.45 -16.24
C TYR A 56 2.22 25.77 -16.15
N ASP A 57 0.91 25.74 -16.45
CA ASP A 57 0.03 26.92 -16.37
C ASP A 57 0.01 27.51 -14.94
N LEU A 58 -0.21 26.68 -13.93
CA LEU A 58 -0.27 27.15 -12.54
C LEU A 58 1.10 27.64 -12.04
N TYR A 59 2.19 26.95 -12.39
CA TYR A 59 3.55 27.33 -12.03
C TYR A 59 3.92 28.69 -12.63
N THR A 60 3.75 28.86 -13.94
CA THR A 60 4.09 30.10 -14.65
C THR A 60 3.18 31.27 -14.23
N PHE A 61 1.88 31.00 -14.02
CA PHE A 61 0.95 31.98 -13.46
C PHE A 61 1.40 32.49 -12.09
N SER A 62 1.83 31.59 -11.21
CA SER A 62 2.32 31.89 -9.87
C SER A 62 3.68 32.60 -9.91
N ALA A 63 4.59 32.16 -10.77
CA ALA A 63 5.89 32.78 -11.01
C ALA A 63 5.75 34.26 -11.40
N ALA A 64 4.85 34.56 -12.34
CA ALA A 64 4.54 35.92 -12.76
C ALA A 64 3.87 36.78 -11.67
N ARG A 65 3.45 36.18 -10.54
CA ARG A 65 2.67 36.82 -9.47
C ARG A 65 3.33 36.67 -8.10
N GLY A 66 4.65 36.81 -8.05
CA GLY A 66 5.38 36.95 -6.79
C GLY A 66 5.66 35.63 -6.06
N MET A 67 5.70 34.50 -6.77
CA MET A 67 6.28 33.27 -6.24
C MET A 67 7.76 33.49 -5.91
N VAL A 68 8.15 33.20 -4.68
CA VAL A 68 9.53 33.42 -4.21
C VAL A 68 10.31 32.13 -3.95
N ALA A 69 9.62 31.00 -3.91
CA ALA A 69 10.20 29.68 -3.67
C ALA A 69 9.23 28.57 -4.11
N VAL A 70 9.77 27.37 -4.27
CA VAL A 70 9.02 26.14 -4.59
C VAL A 70 9.39 25.07 -3.57
N ASP A 71 8.43 24.24 -3.19
CA ASP A 71 8.62 23.11 -2.29
C ASP A 71 7.72 21.95 -2.74
N MET A 72 8.33 20.83 -3.13
CA MET A 72 7.64 19.64 -3.65
C MET A 72 7.96 18.46 -2.74
N ASP A 73 7.17 18.25 -1.70
CA ASP A 73 7.43 17.21 -0.69
C ASP A 73 6.74 15.87 -0.96
N SER A 74 6.14 15.76 -2.15
CA SER A 74 5.19 14.70 -2.51
C SER A 74 5.57 13.95 -3.79
N LEU A 75 6.84 14.01 -4.22
CA LEU A 75 7.36 13.25 -5.37
C LEU A 75 7.41 11.74 -5.04
N THR A 76 6.42 11.00 -5.54
CA THR A 76 6.22 9.57 -5.21
C THR A 76 7.13 8.60 -5.96
N GLY A 77 7.84 9.06 -7.01
CA GLY A 77 8.91 8.31 -7.68
C GLY A 77 8.47 7.34 -8.79
N HIS A 78 7.28 7.54 -9.37
CA HIS A 78 6.73 6.66 -10.42
C HIS A 78 7.05 7.15 -11.84
N TYR A 79 8.34 7.30 -12.15
CA TYR A 79 8.78 7.92 -13.41
C TYR A 79 8.35 7.13 -14.65
N GLY A 80 8.23 5.80 -14.57
CA GLY A 80 7.84 4.95 -15.70
C GLY A 80 6.47 5.28 -16.28
N THR A 81 5.58 5.84 -15.46
CA THR A 81 4.24 6.27 -15.88
C THR A 81 4.07 7.78 -15.88
N GLN A 82 4.83 8.53 -15.08
CA GLN A 82 4.68 9.98 -14.92
C GLN A 82 5.88 10.80 -15.42
N GLY A 83 6.68 10.21 -16.31
CA GLY A 83 7.96 10.77 -16.75
C GLY A 83 7.85 12.19 -17.30
N LEU A 84 6.84 12.49 -18.14
CA LEU A 84 6.67 13.82 -18.73
C LEU A 84 6.31 14.88 -17.66
N VAL A 85 5.38 14.57 -16.75
CA VAL A 85 5.06 15.42 -15.61
C VAL A 85 6.31 15.70 -14.76
N ASN A 86 7.03 14.65 -14.36
CA ASN A 86 8.21 14.79 -13.54
C ASN A 86 9.32 15.58 -14.25
N TYR A 87 9.45 15.41 -15.57
CA TYR A 87 10.37 16.17 -16.40
C TYR A 87 10.03 17.67 -16.38
N VAL A 88 8.79 18.03 -16.68
CA VAL A 88 8.33 19.44 -16.67
C VAL A 88 8.51 20.08 -15.29
N ILE A 89 8.17 19.36 -14.21
CA ILE A 89 8.36 19.84 -12.84
C ILE A 89 9.85 20.10 -12.56
N ALA A 90 10.72 19.14 -12.87
CA ALA A 90 12.15 19.26 -12.60
C ALA A 90 12.78 20.40 -13.41
N THR A 91 12.47 20.49 -14.71
CA THR A 91 13.04 21.50 -15.59
C THR A 91 12.58 22.90 -15.20
N LEU A 92 11.30 23.12 -14.89
CA LEU A 92 10.82 24.45 -14.46
C LEU A 92 11.49 24.96 -13.16
N ASN A 93 11.93 24.06 -12.28
CA ASN A 93 12.67 24.42 -11.07
C ASN A 93 14.16 24.76 -11.35
N HIS A 94 14.67 24.39 -12.53
CA HIS A 94 16.01 24.74 -12.98
C HIS A 94 16.01 25.94 -13.93
N ASN A 95 15.16 25.90 -14.95
CA ASN A 95 14.93 26.95 -15.94
C ASN A 95 13.43 27.22 -16.10
N ARG A 96 12.99 28.42 -15.72
CA ARG A 96 11.58 28.81 -15.71
C ARG A 96 11.11 29.50 -17.00
N GLU A 97 12.03 29.74 -17.94
CA GLU A 97 11.77 30.57 -19.13
C GLU A 97 11.34 29.74 -20.34
N ASP A 98 11.64 28.44 -20.34
CA ASP A 98 11.28 27.53 -21.43
C ASP A 98 9.75 27.42 -21.55
N SER A 99 9.25 27.50 -22.77
CA SER A 99 7.85 27.26 -23.07
C SER A 99 7.50 25.78 -22.89
N LEU A 100 6.22 25.49 -22.61
CA LEU A 100 5.75 24.11 -22.50
C LEU A 100 6.08 23.27 -23.74
N ALA A 101 5.92 23.85 -24.93
CA ALA A 101 6.23 23.17 -26.18
C ALA A 101 7.73 22.84 -26.31
N GLU A 102 8.63 23.72 -25.84
CA GLU A 102 10.07 23.44 -25.81
C GLU A 102 10.39 22.30 -24.84
N LEU A 103 9.80 22.30 -23.64
CA LEU A 103 9.96 21.24 -22.65
C LEU A 103 9.48 19.88 -23.17
N GLU A 104 8.31 19.85 -23.82
CA GLU A 104 7.76 18.65 -24.43
C GLU A 104 8.65 18.17 -25.58
N ASN A 105 9.06 19.06 -26.48
CA ASN A 105 9.94 18.71 -27.60
C ASN A 105 11.27 18.14 -27.11
N ASP A 106 11.87 18.75 -26.09
CA ASP A 106 13.11 18.27 -25.49
C ASP A 106 12.93 16.89 -24.85
N PHE A 107 11.88 16.70 -24.04
CA PHE A 107 11.54 15.40 -23.46
C PHE A 107 11.39 14.32 -24.54
N TYR A 108 10.60 14.58 -25.59
CA TYR A 108 10.37 13.60 -26.65
C TYR A 108 11.60 13.37 -27.53
N SER A 109 12.51 14.34 -27.65
CA SER A 109 13.76 14.17 -28.42
C SER A 109 14.66 13.08 -27.84
N ALA A 110 14.56 12.83 -26.52
CA ALA A 110 15.32 11.82 -25.81
C ALA A 110 15.04 10.38 -26.30
N PHE A 111 13.94 10.17 -27.03
CA PHE A 111 13.55 8.87 -27.57
C PHE A 111 14.01 8.65 -29.03
N GLY A 112 14.73 9.60 -29.63
CA GLY A 112 15.28 9.44 -30.99
C GLY A 112 14.20 9.11 -32.02
N ALA A 113 14.40 8.05 -32.81
CA ALA A 113 13.43 7.61 -33.81
C ALA A 113 12.06 7.20 -33.24
N ALA A 114 11.97 6.88 -31.94
CA ALA A 114 10.70 6.59 -31.27
C ALA A 114 9.92 7.83 -30.82
N SER A 115 10.48 9.04 -30.97
CA SER A 115 9.91 10.30 -30.47
C SER A 115 8.44 10.49 -30.85
N ALA A 116 8.07 10.22 -32.11
CA ALA A 116 6.71 10.39 -32.60
C ALA A 116 5.71 9.45 -31.89
N SER A 117 6.04 8.15 -31.79
CA SER A 117 5.17 7.16 -31.12
C SER A 117 5.08 7.40 -29.61
N VAL A 118 6.16 7.85 -28.98
CA VAL A 118 6.15 8.21 -27.55
C VAL A 118 5.30 9.45 -27.31
N ARG A 119 5.38 10.47 -28.17
CA ARG A 119 4.49 11.63 -28.10
C ARG A 119 3.03 11.22 -28.19
N GLN A 120 2.67 10.41 -29.18
CA GLN A 120 1.30 9.89 -29.31
C GLN A 120 0.83 9.09 -28.09
N TYR A 121 1.74 8.33 -27.46
CA TYR A 121 1.44 7.63 -26.21
C TYR A 121 1.09 8.62 -25.08
N PHE A 122 1.92 9.66 -24.87
CA PHE A 122 1.67 10.67 -23.85
C PHE A 122 0.42 11.52 -24.15
N GLU A 123 0.18 11.89 -25.41
CA GLU A 123 -1.05 12.57 -25.83
C GLU A 123 -2.30 11.74 -25.52
N LEU A 124 -2.27 10.43 -25.84
CA LEU A 124 -3.36 9.51 -25.51
C LEU A 124 -3.64 9.45 -24.01
N VAL A 125 -2.60 9.27 -23.18
CA VAL A 125 -2.81 9.15 -21.73
C VAL A 125 -3.18 10.47 -21.08
N THR A 126 -2.73 11.62 -21.61
CA THR A 126 -3.19 12.96 -21.23
C THR A 126 -4.67 13.12 -21.53
N ASP A 127 -5.13 12.75 -22.74
CA ASP A 127 -6.54 12.84 -23.11
C ASP A 127 -7.41 11.95 -22.20
N VAL A 128 -6.94 10.73 -21.92
CA VAL A 128 -7.63 9.82 -20.98
C VAL A 128 -7.69 10.43 -19.58
N SER A 129 -6.57 10.94 -19.04
CA SER A 129 -6.58 11.46 -17.67
C SER A 129 -7.33 12.78 -17.52
N MET A 130 -7.26 13.67 -18.52
CA MET A 130 -7.74 15.05 -18.41
C MET A 130 -9.10 15.30 -19.07
N LYS A 131 -9.49 14.52 -20.09
CA LYS A 131 -10.69 14.76 -20.91
C LYS A 131 -11.76 13.66 -20.80
N SER A 132 -11.53 12.61 -20.02
CA SER A 132 -12.48 11.50 -19.84
C SER A 132 -13.78 11.88 -19.12
N GLY A 133 -13.85 13.05 -18.49
CA GLY A 133 -14.95 13.41 -17.59
C GLY A 133 -15.01 12.50 -16.35
N PHE A 134 -13.91 11.83 -16.01
CA PHE A 134 -13.81 10.90 -14.90
C PHE A 134 -14.26 11.54 -13.59
N LYS A 135 -15.20 10.86 -12.93
CA LYS A 135 -15.63 11.18 -11.57
C LYS A 135 -15.31 9.98 -10.71
N SER A 136 -14.51 10.20 -9.67
CA SER A 136 -14.25 9.13 -8.72
C SER A 136 -15.54 8.70 -8.03
N PRO A 137 -15.77 7.42 -7.80
CA PRO A 137 -16.81 6.99 -6.87
C PRO A 137 -16.43 7.28 -5.41
N PHE A 138 -15.18 7.67 -5.14
CA PHE A 138 -14.66 7.97 -3.79
C PHE A 138 -14.46 9.47 -3.54
N THR A 139 -14.77 10.34 -4.50
CA THR A 139 -14.77 11.79 -4.25
C THR A 139 -15.95 12.12 -3.36
N ASP A 140 -15.69 12.76 -2.23
CA ASP A 140 -16.68 13.66 -1.65
C ASP A 140 -16.83 14.88 -2.58
N ASN A 141 -17.88 15.69 -2.44
CA ASN A 141 -18.04 16.94 -3.21
C ASN A 141 -16.98 18.01 -2.81
N SER A 142 -15.83 17.61 -2.27
CA SER A 142 -14.74 18.50 -1.89
C SER A 142 -13.94 18.96 -3.10
N ILE A 143 -13.34 20.15 -2.95
CA ILE A 143 -12.46 20.75 -3.97
C ILE A 143 -11.18 19.91 -4.18
N GLU A 144 -10.78 19.14 -3.17
CA GLU A 144 -9.65 18.21 -3.24
C GLU A 144 -9.94 17.01 -4.15
N GLY A 145 -11.21 16.70 -4.44
CA GLY A 145 -11.56 15.50 -5.19
C GLY A 145 -11.29 14.21 -4.40
N GLY A 146 -11.35 14.27 -3.07
CA GLY A 146 -11.18 13.15 -2.16
C GLY A 146 -9.74 12.60 -2.08
N ILE A 147 -9.62 11.29 -1.82
CA ILE A 147 -8.35 10.60 -1.56
C ILE A 147 -7.80 9.85 -2.77
N LEU A 148 -8.13 10.28 -3.99
CA LEU A 148 -7.72 9.61 -5.23
C LEU A 148 -6.20 9.47 -5.35
N TYR A 149 -5.44 10.43 -4.83
CA TYR A 149 -3.99 10.35 -4.78
C TYR A 149 -3.46 9.16 -3.95
N LEU A 150 -4.28 8.55 -3.09
CA LEU A 150 -3.99 7.32 -2.35
C LEU A 150 -4.64 6.08 -2.98
N ASP A 151 -5.82 6.26 -3.59
CA ASP A 151 -6.76 5.17 -3.83
C ASP A 151 -7.15 5.00 -5.31
N LEU A 152 -6.52 5.75 -6.24
CA LEU A 152 -6.83 5.67 -7.68
C LEU A 152 -6.80 4.24 -8.21
N PHE A 153 -5.87 3.41 -7.74
CA PHE A 153 -5.75 2.01 -8.18
C PHE A 153 -7.02 1.18 -7.94
N LEU A 154 -7.89 1.59 -7.02
CA LEU A 154 -9.12 0.87 -6.74
C LEU A 154 -10.13 0.93 -7.90
N VAL A 155 -10.00 1.96 -8.75
CA VAL A 155 -10.91 2.31 -9.85
C VAL A 155 -10.19 2.67 -11.14
N ALA A 156 -8.86 2.55 -11.20
CA ALA A 156 -8.08 2.95 -12.37
C ALA A 156 -8.52 2.23 -13.66
N ASP A 157 -9.08 1.02 -13.54
CA ASP A 157 -9.61 0.24 -14.65
C ASP A 157 -10.88 0.84 -15.30
N THR A 158 -11.54 1.80 -14.66
CA THR A 158 -12.61 2.59 -15.29
C THR A 158 -12.09 3.72 -16.17
N LEU A 159 -10.84 4.13 -15.95
CA LEU A 159 -10.16 5.19 -16.69
C LEU A 159 -9.29 4.59 -17.81
N PHE A 160 -8.42 3.66 -17.44
CA PHE A 160 -7.55 2.91 -18.34
C PHE A 160 -8.18 1.56 -18.68
N THR A 161 -9.26 1.60 -19.45
CA THR A 161 -9.99 0.40 -19.89
C THR A 161 -9.09 -0.52 -20.73
N ALA A 162 -9.49 -1.78 -20.92
CA ALA A 162 -8.75 -2.72 -21.76
C ALA A 162 -8.44 -2.14 -23.17
N GLU A 163 -9.41 -1.46 -23.79
CA GLU A 163 -9.22 -0.82 -25.09
C GLU A 163 -8.16 0.30 -25.05
N ILE A 164 -8.14 1.11 -24.00
CA ILE A 164 -7.13 2.16 -23.83
C ILE A 164 -5.76 1.55 -23.57
N MET A 165 -5.68 0.49 -22.76
CA MET A 165 -4.44 -0.23 -22.50
C MET A 165 -3.87 -0.88 -23.77
N ASP A 166 -4.72 -1.46 -24.62
CA ASP A 166 -4.30 -2.01 -25.92
C ASP A 166 -3.72 -0.93 -26.83
N LYS A 167 -4.35 0.25 -26.88
CA LYS A 167 -3.83 1.41 -27.62
C LYS A 167 -2.49 1.89 -27.07
N CYS A 168 -2.36 1.98 -25.75
CA CYS A 168 -1.10 2.34 -25.07
C CYS A 168 0.03 1.36 -25.43
N TRP A 169 -0.24 0.06 -25.34
CA TRP A 169 0.71 -0.98 -25.71
C TRP A 169 1.09 -0.94 -27.18
N SER A 170 0.13 -0.72 -28.07
CA SER A 170 0.39 -0.57 -29.51
C SER A 170 1.38 0.56 -29.78
N LEU A 171 1.19 1.74 -29.17
CA LEU A 171 2.08 2.89 -29.34
C LEU A 171 3.49 2.63 -28.77
N LEU A 172 3.59 2.04 -27.57
CA LEU A 172 4.90 1.71 -27.00
C LEU A 172 5.61 0.56 -27.73
N ASN A 173 4.88 -0.35 -28.36
CA ASN A 173 5.47 -1.38 -29.21
C ASN A 173 5.98 -0.81 -30.54
N GLN A 174 5.26 0.14 -31.13
CA GLN A 174 5.76 0.90 -32.29
C GLN A 174 7.03 1.68 -31.95
N ALA A 175 7.03 2.39 -30.80
CA ALA A 175 8.22 3.06 -30.29
C ALA A 175 9.39 2.08 -30.11
N SER A 176 9.13 0.90 -29.53
CA SER A 176 10.15 -0.13 -29.32
C SER A 176 10.72 -0.63 -30.64
N ALA A 177 9.88 -0.85 -31.66
CA ALA A 177 10.30 -1.31 -32.98
C ALA A 177 11.11 -0.27 -33.76
N ALA A 178 10.97 1.02 -33.43
CA ALA A 178 11.72 2.11 -34.05
C ALA A 178 13.12 2.32 -33.45
N THR A 179 13.53 1.50 -32.45
CA THR A 179 14.79 1.68 -31.73
C THR A 179 15.53 0.36 -31.56
N GLU A 180 16.85 0.41 -31.58
CA GLU A 180 17.67 -0.74 -31.18
C GLU A 180 17.51 -0.98 -29.66
N PRO A 181 17.24 -2.22 -29.20
CA PRO A 181 16.94 -2.52 -27.80
C PRO A 181 17.97 -1.96 -26.79
N ASP A 182 19.26 -2.08 -27.12
CA ASP A 182 20.36 -1.67 -26.25
C ASP A 182 20.84 -0.22 -26.51
N SER A 183 20.13 0.53 -27.36
CA SER A 183 20.37 1.97 -27.47
C SER A 183 19.84 2.72 -26.25
N VAL A 184 20.33 3.94 -26.02
CA VAL A 184 19.78 4.81 -24.96
C VAL A 184 18.28 5.05 -25.16
N ALA A 185 17.84 5.27 -26.40
CA ALA A 185 16.43 5.44 -26.74
C ALA A 185 15.62 4.15 -26.48
N GLY A 186 16.12 2.99 -26.90
CA GLY A 186 15.48 1.69 -26.67
C GLY A 186 15.27 1.40 -25.19
N ARG A 187 16.30 1.63 -24.36
CA ARG A 187 16.18 1.51 -22.89
C ARG A 187 15.15 2.48 -22.29
N ARG A 188 15.04 3.71 -22.79
CA ARG A 188 14.02 4.67 -22.34
C ARG A 188 12.61 4.20 -22.72
N VAL A 189 12.40 3.62 -23.89
CA VAL A 189 11.11 3.02 -24.26
C VAL A 189 10.79 1.81 -23.38
N ALA A 190 11.76 0.93 -23.13
CA ALA A 190 11.59 -0.20 -22.21
C ALA A 190 11.22 0.26 -20.78
N PHE A 191 11.81 1.35 -20.32
CA PHE A 191 11.49 1.97 -19.03
C PHE A 191 10.02 2.41 -18.94
N LEU A 192 9.46 3.03 -19.99
CA LEU A 192 8.04 3.38 -20.05
C LEU A 192 7.14 2.13 -20.08
N LYS A 193 7.54 1.09 -20.84
CA LYS A 193 6.82 -0.20 -20.89
C LYS A 193 6.75 -0.86 -19.51
N ASN A 194 7.80 -0.75 -18.70
CA ASN A 194 7.80 -1.27 -17.33
C ASN A 194 6.74 -0.57 -16.45
N GLY A 195 6.63 0.76 -16.56
CA GLY A 195 5.59 1.53 -15.88
C GLY A 195 4.18 1.09 -16.30
N LEU A 196 3.93 1.00 -17.61
CA LEU A 196 2.62 0.58 -18.13
C LEU A 196 2.25 -0.85 -17.71
N LYS A 197 3.22 -1.78 -17.73
CA LYS A 197 3.00 -3.17 -17.29
C LYS A 197 2.65 -3.26 -15.81
N ASN A 198 3.30 -2.47 -14.95
CA ASN A 198 2.92 -2.39 -13.54
C ASN A 198 1.47 -1.92 -13.37
N ALA A 199 1.08 -0.85 -14.08
CA ALA A 199 -0.29 -0.33 -14.02
C ALA A 199 -1.31 -1.39 -14.48
N GLU A 200 -1.03 -2.11 -15.56
CA GLU A 200 -1.85 -3.22 -16.06
C GLU A 200 -2.03 -4.34 -15.02
N LEU A 201 -0.92 -4.82 -14.45
CA LEU A 201 -0.94 -5.91 -13.47
C LEU A 201 -1.65 -5.51 -12.17
N VAL A 202 -1.52 -4.26 -11.74
CA VAL A 202 -2.26 -3.74 -10.59
C VAL A 202 -3.76 -3.71 -10.86
N MET A 203 -4.19 -3.26 -12.04
CA MET A 203 -5.61 -3.28 -12.41
C MET A 203 -6.16 -4.71 -12.48
N ALA A 204 -5.40 -5.64 -13.06
CA ALA A 204 -5.77 -7.06 -13.08
C ALA A 204 -5.93 -7.63 -11.67
N ALA A 205 -4.99 -7.32 -10.76
CA ALA A 205 -5.11 -7.70 -9.35
C ALA A 205 -6.32 -7.03 -8.67
N GLN A 206 -6.59 -5.75 -8.94
CA GLN A 206 -7.73 -5.04 -8.36
C GLN A 206 -9.08 -5.62 -8.81
N VAL A 207 -9.20 -6.04 -10.08
CA VAL A 207 -10.39 -6.74 -10.59
C VAL A 207 -10.66 -8.01 -9.78
N GLU A 208 -9.62 -8.83 -9.56
CA GLU A 208 -9.74 -10.04 -8.74
C GLU A 208 -9.96 -9.71 -7.26
N PHE A 209 -9.40 -8.62 -6.74
CA PHE A 209 -9.63 -8.19 -5.37
C PHE A 209 -11.12 -7.88 -5.09
N ARG A 210 -11.82 -7.27 -6.05
CA ARG A 210 -13.27 -7.02 -5.93
C ARG A 210 -14.06 -8.32 -5.84
N LYS A 211 -13.65 -9.38 -6.54
CA LYS A 211 -14.24 -10.73 -6.41
C LYS A 211 -13.86 -11.39 -5.08
N TYR A 212 -12.60 -11.27 -4.68
CA TYR A 212 -12.09 -11.75 -3.39
C TYR A 212 -12.89 -11.18 -2.21
N LYS A 213 -13.24 -9.88 -2.22
CA LYS A 213 -14.08 -9.28 -1.17
C LYS A 213 -15.47 -9.90 -1.07
N GLN A 214 -16.01 -10.46 -2.16
CA GLN A 214 -17.34 -11.07 -2.17
C GLN A 214 -17.31 -12.56 -1.82
N LYS A 215 -16.27 -13.30 -2.24
CA LYS A 215 -16.24 -14.77 -2.22
C LYS A 215 -14.95 -15.41 -1.71
N GLN A 216 -13.94 -14.61 -1.35
CA GLN A 216 -12.59 -15.04 -0.95
C GLN A 216 -11.90 -15.97 -1.96
N GLU A 217 -12.02 -15.67 -3.25
CA GLU A 217 -11.43 -16.48 -4.34
C GLU A 217 -9.90 -16.40 -4.38
N ASN A 218 -9.24 -17.53 -4.67
CA ASN A 218 -7.78 -17.66 -4.71
C ASN A 218 -7.12 -16.86 -5.86
N SER A 219 -7.89 -16.49 -6.89
CA SER A 219 -7.37 -15.81 -8.10
C SER A 219 -6.71 -14.47 -7.81
N PHE A 220 -7.11 -13.77 -6.74
CA PHE A 220 -6.45 -12.54 -6.32
C PHE A 220 -5.01 -12.78 -5.86
N ALA A 221 -4.76 -13.85 -5.09
CA ALA A 221 -3.42 -14.20 -4.66
C ALA A 221 -2.51 -14.51 -5.85
N ASP A 222 -3.04 -15.16 -6.90
CA ASP A 222 -2.31 -15.46 -8.13
C ASP A 222 -1.90 -14.19 -8.87
N ARG A 223 -2.81 -13.22 -8.99
CA ARG A 223 -2.51 -11.92 -9.62
C ARG A 223 -1.50 -11.09 -8.85
N VAL A 224 -1.57 -11.11 -7.52
CA VAL A 224 -0.55 -10.44 -6.70
C VAL A 224 0.81 -11.12 -6.84
N ARG A 225 0.87 -12.45 -6.94
CA ARG A 225 2.14 -13.16 -7.21
C ARG A 225 2.71 -12.78 -8.58
N GLU A 226 1.89 -12.70 -9.61
CA GLU A 226 2.30 -12.24 -10.95
C GLU A 226 2.86 -10.80 -10.90
N LEU A 227 2.17 -9.89 -10.20
CA LEU A 227 2.60 -8.51 -10.00
C LEU A 227 3.95 -8.44 -9.27
N ASP A 228 4.10 -9.17 -8.17
CA ASP A 228 5.32 -9.16 -7.36
C ASP A 228 6.52 -9.77 -8.13
N GLN A 229 6.29 -10.82 -8.93
CA GLN A 229 7.30 -11.40 -9.82
C GLN A 229 7.77 -10.41 -10.88
N PHE A 230 6.84 -9.70 -11.52
CA PHE A 230 7.18 -8.65 -12.48
C PHE A 230 7.96 -7.51 -11.82
N ARG A 231 7.52 -7.04 -10.65
CA ARG A 231 8.20 -5.97 -9.92
C ARG A 231 9.62 -6.38 -9.54
N ALA A 232 9.82 -7.61 -9.07
CA ALA A 232 11.15 -8.14 -8.77
C ALA A 232 12.06 -8.17 -10.01
N SER A 233 11.51 -8.44 -11.20
CA SER A 233 12.31 -8.47 -12.43
C SER A 233 12.67 -7.09 -12.99
N VAL A 234 12.13 -6.00 -12.44
CA VAL A 234 12.39 -4.62 -12.90
C VAL A 234 12.81 -3.68 -11.76
N GLU A 235 13.10 -4.21 -10.57
CA GLU A 235 13.36 -3.44 -9.35
C GLU A 235 14.61 -2.54 -9.49
N ASP A 236 15.65 -3.04 -10.16
CA ASP A 236 16.89 -2.30 -10.44
C ASP A 236 16.70 -1.15 -11.44
N GLY A 237 15.61 -1.18 -12.22
CA GLY A 237 15.29 -0.21 -13.24
C GLY A 237 14.77 1.13 -12.71
N ASN A 238 14.33 1.23 -11.45
CA ASN A 238 13.74 2.45 -10.84
C ASN A 238 12.55 3.05 -11.61
N ALA A 239 11.85 2.24 -12.43
CA ALA A 239 10.66 2.71 -13.17
C ALA A 239 9.48 3.01 -12.24
N ILE A 240 9.39 2.29 -11.11
CA ILE A 240 8.32 2.39 -10.13
C ILE A 240 8.96 2.46 -8.74
N ASN A 241 8.44 3.31 -7.87
CA ASN A 241 8.81 3.28 -6.46
C ASN A 241 8.09 2.12 -5.76
N MET A 242 8.75 0.97 -5.68
CA MET A 242 8.18 -0.27 -5.13
C MET A 242 7.72 -0.11 -3.67
N GLY A 243 8.49 0.63 -2.85
CA GLY A 243 8.14 0.88 -1.46
C GLY A 243 6.87 1.72 -1.32
N ASN A 244 6.75 2.78 -2.12
CA ASN A 244 5.54 3.62 -2.14
C ASN A 244 4.34 2.84 -2.70
N ALA A 245 4.51 2.12 -3.81
CA ALA A 245 3.45 1.31 -4.40
C ALA A 245 2.90 0.29 -3.40
N ARG A 246 3.82 -0.39 -2.72
CA ARG A 246 3.50 -1.36 -1.69
C ARG A 246 2.74 -0.77 -0.50
N PHE A 247 3.24 0.34 0.03
CA PHE A 247 2.64 1.03 1.17
C PHE A 247 1.17 1.36 0.91
N LEU A 248 0.87 1.84 -0.29
CA LEU A 248 -0.46 2.30 -0.65
C LEU A 248 -1.42 1.13 -0.89
N GLU A 249 -0.99 0.08 -1.57
CA GLU A 249 -1.78 -1.15 -1.74
C GLU A 249 -2.15 -1.79 -0.38
N ASP A 250 -1.25 -1.75 0.60
CA ASP A 250 -1.44 -2.34 1.95
C ASP A 250 -2.49 -1.65 2.81
N ARG A 251 -2.95 -0.48 2.38
CA ARG A 251 -4.09 0.20 3.01
C ARG A 251 -5.40 -0.54 2.76
N HIS A 252 -5.49 -1.28 1.64
CA HIS A 252 -6.74 -1.91 1.18
C HIS A 252 -6.63 -3.41 0.94
N TRP A 253 -5.51 -3.86 0.37
CA TRP A 253 -5.29 -5.27 0.07
C TRP A 253 -4.78 -6.01 1.32
N PRO A 254 -5.12 -7.31 1.47
CA PRO A 254 -4.52 -8.17 2.47
C PRO A 254 -2.99 -8.12 2.44
N ALA A 255 -2.38 -8.36 3.61
CA ALA A 255 -0.94 -8.50 3.71
C ALA A 255 -0.48 -9.64 2.78
N ARG A 256 0.64 -9.46 2.09
CA ARG A 256 1.10 -10.48 1.13
C ARG A 256 1.48 -11.80 1.78
N ALA A 257 1.83 -11.79 3.07
CA ALA A 257 1.95 -13.02 3.86
C ALA A 257 0.63 -13.80 3.96
N ALA A 258 -0.51 -13.11 4.15
CA ALA A 258 -1.83 -13.74 4.13
C ALA A 258 -2.15 -14.28 2.73
N LEU A 259 -1.75 -13.58 1.67
CA LEU A 259 -1.93 -14.09 0.30
C LEU A 259 -1.02 -15.29 -0.03
N SER A 260 0.14 -15.41 0.63
CA SER A 260 1.12 -16.47 0.35
C SER A 260 0.68 -17.88 0.75
N ILE A 261 -0.38 -18.00 1.55
CA ILE A 261 -0.91 -19.29 2.01
C ILE A 261 -2.02 -19.84 1.09
N TYR A 262 -2.54 -19.02 0.17
CA TYR A 262 -3.53 -19.45 -0.80
C TYR A 262 -2.92 -20.47 -1.77
N GLY A 263 -3.68 -21.53 -2.06
CA GLY A 263 -3.19 -22.69 -2.80
C GLY A 263 -2.37 -23.68 -1.98
N LYS A 264 -2.09 -23.38 -0.69
CA LYS A 264 -1.49 -24.34 0.25
C LYS A 264 -2.56 -24.98 1.14
N LYS A 265 -2.29 -26.20 1.63
CA LYS A 265 -3.09 -26.81 2.70
C LYS A 265 -2.91 -25.97 3.97
N SER A 266 -3.98 -25.30 4.37
CA SER A 266 -3.99 -24.38 5.50
C SER A 266 -5.33 -24.43 6.24
N GLN A 267 -5.33 -24.02 7.51
CA GLN A 267 -6.50 -23.98 8.36
C GLN A 267 -6.43 -22.77 9.31
N GLU A 268 -7.41 -21.89 9.26
CA GLU A 268 -7.57 -20.82 10.25
C GLU A 268 -7.80 -21.41 11.65
N ILE A 269 -7.06 -20.92 12.64
CA ILE A 269 -7.15 -21.36 14.03
C ILE A 269 -8.27 -20.56 14.71
N LYS A 270 -9.36 -21.25 15.08
CA LYS A 270 -10.53 -20.68 15.74
C LYS A 270 -10.66 -21.19 17.18
N GLY A 271 -11.57 -20.58 17.94
CA GLY A 271 -11.88 -21.03 19.30
C GLY A 271 -10.90 -20.55 20.37
N TRP A 272 -10.20 -19.44 20.11
CA TRP A 272 -9.30 -18.83 21.08
C TRP A 272 -10.02 -18.45 22.37
N GLN A 273 -9.35 -18.67 23.49
CA GLN A 273 -9.73 -18.18 24.81
C GLN A 273 -8.66 -17.20 25.31
N ILE A 274 -9.03 -16.25 26.16
CA ILE A 274 -8.12 -15.29 26.77
C ILE A 274 -8.33 -15.16 28.28
N LEU A 275 -7.23 -14.99 29.00
CA LEU A 275 -7.21 -14.62 30.41
C LEU A 275 -6.31 -13.39 30.59
N PHE A 276 -6.82 -12.33 31.21
CA PHE A 276 -5.99 -11.19 31.60
C PHE A 276 -5.18 -11.50 32.87
N ASP A 277 -3.92 -11.09 32.86
CA ASP A 277 -2.92 -11.31 33.91
C ASP A 277 -2.40 -9.95 34.41
N PRO A 278 -3.23 -9.19 35.15
CA PRO A 278 -2.88 -7.84 35.62
C PRO A 278 -1.64 -7.83 36.51
N ASP A 279 -1.44 -8.90 37.28
CA ASP A 279 -0.31 -9.05 38.21
C ASP A 279 0.92 -9.71 37.56
N ASN A 280 0.84 -10.04 36.26
CA ASN A 280 1.89 -10.69 35.49
C ASN A 280 2.44 -11.99 36.13
N THR A 281 1.57 -12.80 36.73
CA THR A 281 1.90 -14.03 37.47
C THR A 281 1.85 -15.30 36.61
N GLY A 282 1.43 -15.21 35.36
CA GLY A 282 1.17 -16.38 34.52
C GLY A 282 2.41 -17.21 34.19
N ILE A 283 3.61 -16.62 34.17
CA ILE A 283 4.86 -17.37 34.03
C ILE A 283 5.14 -18.21 35.27
N ASP A 284 5.06 -17.59 36.45
CA ASP A 284 5.32 -18.25 37.74
C ASP A 284 4.30 -19.35 38.02
N LYS A 285 3.03 -19.09 37.69
CA LYS A 285 1.93 -20.06 37.78
C LYS A 285 1.89 -21.04 36.61
N ARG A 286 2.83 -20.93 35.66
CA ARG A 286 3.00 -21.84 34.51
C ARG A 286 1.73 -21.99 33.68
N TRP A 287 1.06 -20.90 33.35
CA TRP A 287 -0.18 -20.91 32.55
C TRP A 287 0.02 -21.52 31.15
N PHE A 288 1.25 -21.58 30.66
CA PHE A 288 1.61 -22.26 29.41
C PHE A 288 1.61 -23.80 29.49
N ASP A 289 1.59 -24.39 30.69
CA ASP A 289 1.65 -25.84 30.90
C ASP A 289 0.35 -26.52 30.45
N VAL A 290 0.45 -27.70 29.83
CA VAL A 290 -0.72 -28.44 29.31
C VAL A 290 -1.73 -28.85 30.37
N ARG A 291 -1.34 -28.81 31.65
CA ARG A 291 -2.18 -29.10 32.82
C ARG A 291 -2.85 -27.87 33.40
N PHE A 292 -2.51 -26.66 32.94
CA PHE A 292 -3.15 -25.45 33.43
C PHE A 292 -4.64 -25.46 33.05
N ASP A 293 -5.48 -25.31 34.06
CA ASP A 293 -6.93 -25.17 33.88
C ASP A 293 -7.27 -23.72 33.58
N TYR A 294 -7.54 -23.45 32.29
CA TYR A 294 -7.99 -22.15 31.81
C TYR A 294 -9.52 -22.10 31.64
N ALA A 295 -10.30 -22.88 32.39
CA ALA A 295 -11.77 -22.85 32.35
C ALA A 295 -12.37 -21.46 32.65
N ASN A 296 -11.64 -20.59 33.35
CA ASN A 296 -12.05 -19.20 33.62
C ASN A 296 -11.62 -18.21 32.51
N ALA A 297 -10.96 -18.68 31.45
CA ALA A 297 -10.67 -17.85 30.29
C ALA A 297 -11.96 -17.57 29.51
N GLU A 298 -12.06 -16.37 28.93
CA GLU A 298 -13.22 -15.99 28.12
C GLU A 298 -12.94 -16.22 26.63
N PRO A 299 -13.96 -16.53 25.81
CA PRO A 299 -13.81 -16.58 24.36
C PRO A 299 -13.32 -15.25 23.79
N ILE A 300 -12.39 -15.32 22.84
CA ILE A 300 -11.91 -14.15 22.10
C ILE A 300 -11.72 -14.48 20.62
N LYS A 301 -11.90 -13.47 19.78
CA LYS A 301 -11.58 -13.57 18.35
C LYS A 301 -10.22 -12.95 18.05
N THR A 302 -9.61 -13.40 16.96
CA THR A 302 -8.36 -12.84 16.42
C THR A 302 -8.61 -11.95 15.20
N ASP A 303 -9.66 -11.14 15.23
CA ASP A 303 -10.04 -10.20 14.16
C ASP A 303 -10.17 -8.75 14.67
N SER A 304 -9.87 -8.52 15.95
CA SER A 304 -9.97 -7.22 16.61
C SER A 304 -9.10 -7.17 17.88
N HIS A 305 -8.69 -5.97 18.29
CA HIS A 305 -7.96 -5.76 19.56
C HIS A 305 -8.80 -6.18 20.77
N TRP A 306 -8.16 -6.71 21.83
CA TRP A 306 -8.89 -7.24 23.00
C TRP A 306 -9.75 -6.19 23.70
N SER A 307 -9.37 -4.90 23.62
CA SER A 307 -10.09 -3.79 24.26
C SER A 307 -11.43 -3.49 23.59
N LYS A 308 -11.61 -3.91 22.33
CA LYS A 308 -12.84 -3.73 21.55
C LYS A 308 -13.76 -4.95 21.61
N GLN A 309 -13.38 -5.98 22.34
CA GLN A 309 -14.14 -7.22 22.50
C GLN A 309 -14.71 -7.31 23.91
N LYS A 310 -15.65 -8.24 24.12
CA LYS A 310 -16.42 -8.36 25.37
C LYS A 310 -15.55 -8.28 26.63
N ILE A 311 -14.49 -9.09 26.75
CA ILE A 311 -13.61 -9.10 27.94
C ILE A 311 -12.96 -7.74 28.21
N GLY A 312 -12.54 -7.03 27.15
CA GLY A 312 -11.94 -5.69 27.27
C GLY A 312 -12.94 -4.62 27.65
N LEU A 313 -14.13 -4.65 27.05
CA LEU A 313 -15.24 -3.75 27.39
C LEU A 313 -15.71 -3.96 28.84
N ASP A 314 -15.81 -5.22 29.27
CA ASP A 314 -16.17 -5.57 30.65
C ASP A 314 -15.08 -5.18 31.65
N TRP A 315 -13.81 -5.26 31.25
CA TRP A 315 -12.70 -4.72 32.06
C TRP A 315 -12.81 -3.21 32.21
N GLU A 316 -12.99 -2.48 31.11
CA GLU A 316 -13.09 -1.02 31.13
C GLU A 316 -14.28 -0.55 31.95
N LYS A 317 -15.44 -1.19 31.80
CA LYS A 317 -16.63 -0.92 32.61
C LYS A 317 -16.39 -1.09 34.12
N ARG A 318 -15.56 -2.07 34.52
CA ARG A 318 -15.23 -2.34 35.94
C ARG A 318 -14.15 -1.45 36.50
N ASN A 319 -13.15 -1.08 35.69
CA ASN A 319 -11.92 -0.42 36.14
C ASN A 319 -11.80 1.06 35.71
N GLY A 320 -12.76 1.57 34.92
CA GLY A 320 -12.78 2.93 34.41
C GLY A 320 -11.75 3.22 33.31
N SER A 321 -11.01 2.21 32.85
CA SER A 321 -10.02 2.34 31.78
C SER A 321 -9.76 1.00 31.07
N GLN A 322 -9.35 1.06 29.80
CA GLN A 322 -8.97 -0.12 29.02
C GLN A 322 -7.83 -0.92 29.69
N PHE A 323 -7.86 -2.25 29.53
CA PHE A 323 -6.79 -3.11 30.04
C PHE A 323 -5.47 -2.89 29.28
N LEU A 324 -4.44 -2.46 30.02
CA LEU A 324 -3.05 -2.39 29.60
C LEU A 324 -2.24 -3.31 30.53
N GLY A 325 -1.53 -4.27 29.97
CA GLY A 325 -0.85 -5.31 30.75
C GLY A 325 -0.60 -6.56 29.92
N THR A 326 -0.75 -7.72 30.56
CA THR A 326 -0.49 -9.04 29.96
C THR A 326 -1.80 -9.79 29.74
N GLY A 327 -2.02 -10.28 28.53
CA GLY A 327 -3.10 -11.21 28.19
C GLY A 327 -2.54 -12.56 27.75
N TRP A 328 -3.12 -13.65 28.24
CA TRP A 328 -2.77 -15.02 27.86
C TRP A 328 -3.85 -15.60 26.96
N TYR A 329 -3.47 -15.93 25.72
CA TYR A 329 -4.31 -16.60 24.76
C TYR A 329 -4.09 -18.11 24.80
N PHE A 330 -5.15 -18.89 24.67
CA PHE A 330 -5.13 -20.35 24.64
C PHE A 330 -5.96 -20.86 23.47
N VAL A 331 -5.46 -21.89 22.79
CA VAL A 331 -6.23 -22.62 21.78
C VAL A 331 -5.72 -24.03 21.63
N ARG A 332 -6.62 -24.95 21.27
CA ARG A 332 -6.31 -26.33 20.93
C ARG A 332 -6.51 -26.57 19.45
N PHE A 333 -5.59 -27.31 18.83
CA PHE A 333 -5.66 -27.65 17.41
C PHE A 333 -5.08 -29.03 17.13
N ASP A 334 -5.52 -29.63 16.03
CA ASP A 334 -5.02 -30.92 15.54
C ASP A 334 -3.94 -30.70 14.48
N ASP A 335 -3.03 -31.65 14.34
CA ASP A 335 -2.02 -31.62 13.29
C ASP A 335 -2.70 -31.84 11.93
N ILE A 336 -2.43 -30.94 10.98
CA ILE A 336 -3.00 -30.99 9.64
C ILE A 336 -2.05 -31.61 8.62
N ARG A 337 -0.82 -31.98 9.02
CA ARG A 337 0.16 -32.60 8.13
C ARG A 337 -0.34 -33.95 7.60
N ASP A 338 0.03 -34.24 6.36
CA ASP A 338 -0.18 -35.55 5.73
C ASP A 338 0.97 -36.52 6.06
N SER A 339 2.16 -36.00 6.38
CA SER A 339 3.31 -36.79 6.81
C SER A 339 4.25 -36.01 7.74
N ASP A 340 5.09 -36.72 8.48
CA ASP A 340 6.08 -36.10 9.38
C ASP A 340 7.27 -35.44 8.68
N GLU A 341 7.43 -35.65 7.37
CA GLU A 341 8.42 -34.94 6.54
C GLU A 341 8.00 -33.49 6.26
N GLN A 342 6.69 -33.21 6.33
CA GLN A 342 6.18 -31.87 6.16
C GLN A 342 6.48 -31.00 7.38
N THR A 343 6.76 -29.72 7.12
CA THR A 343 6.87 -28.70 8.17
C THR A 343 5.54 -28.00 8.33
N LEU A 344 4.97 -28.06 9.53
CA LEU A 344 3.81 -27.26 9.90
C LEU A 344 4.27 -25.88 10.39
N GLN A 345 3.64 -24.82 9.92
CA GLN A 345 3.88 -23.45 10.37
C GLN A 345 2.59 -22.81 10.87
N ILE A 346 2.73 -21.80 11.73
CA ILE A 346 1.65 -20.85 12.03
C ILE A 346 1.99 -19.52 11.38
N LEU A 347 1.07 -18.98 10.60
CA LEU A 347 1.03 -17.58 10.21
C LEU A 347 0.24 -16.81 11.26
N PHE A 348 0.85 -15.81 11.89
CA PHE A 348 0.11 -14.74 12.55
C PHE A 348 0.07 -13.55 11.59
N GLU A 349 -1.13 -13.07 11.23
CA GLU A 349 -1.23 -11.90 10.36
C GLU A 349 -0.86 -10.60 11.08
N ALA A 350 -1.10 -10.50 12.39
CA ALA A 350 -0.60 -9.42 13.24
C ALA A 350 -0.82 -9.73 14.73
N ILE A 351 0.14 -9.32 15.57
CA ILE A 351 -0.01 -9.25 17.02
C ILE A 351 0.41 -7.86 17.48
N ASP A 352 -0.49 -7.16 18.18
CA ASP A 352 -0.22 -5.84 18.76
C ASP A 352 0.28 -5.98 20.19
N GLY A 353 1.61 -6.05 20.34
CA GLY A 353 2.29 -6.26 21.62
C GLY A 353 3.47 -7.22 21.48
N ALA A 354 4.24 -7.34 22.56
CA ALA A 354 5.29 -8.35 22.63
C ALA A 354 4.66 -9.72 22.89
N ALA A 355 5.04 -10.76 22.15
CA ALA A 355 4.48 -12.10 22.26
C ALA A 355 5.53 -13.14 22.66
N ASN A 356 5.18 -14.03 23.58
CA ASN A 356 5.88 -15.28 23.86
C ASN A 356 4.94 -16.45 23.59
N ILE A 357 5.38 -17.38 22.76
CA ILE A 357 4.54 -18.44 22.18
C ILE A 357 5.03 -19.79 22.65
N TYR A 358 4.11 -20.60 23.15
CA TYR A 358 4.37 -21.90 23.74
C TYR A 358 3.52 -22.97 23.05
N LEU A 359 4.14 -24.07 22.68
CA LEU A 359 3.49 -25.27 22.16
C LEU A 359 3.65 -26.40 23.19
N ASN A 360 2.53 -26.99 23.62
CA ASN A 360 2.51 -28.12 24.55
C ASN A 360 3.40 -27.90 25.79
N GLY A 361 3.35 -26.70 26.37
CA GLY A 361 4.14 -26.35 27.57
C GLY A 361 5.59 -25.96 27.32
N ARG A 362 6.05 -25.89 26.07
CA ARG A 362 7.41 -25.49 25.71
C ARG A 362 7.40 -24.19 24.93
N HIS A 363 8.27 -23.25 25.31
CA HIS A 363 8.48 -22.02 24.56
C HIS A 363 9.08 -22.35 23.19
N ILE A 364 8.50 -21.80 22.12
CA ILE A 364 8.93 -22.05 20.74
C ILE A 364 9.27 -20.77 19.97
N HIS A 365 8.77 -19.61 20.41
CA HIS A 365 9.04 -18.35 19.73
C HIS A 365 8.84 -17.13 20.64
N GLN A 366 9.63 -16.09 20.37
CA GLN A 366 9.47 -14.77 20.97
C GLN A 366 9.41 -13.72 19.86
N ARG A 367 8.41 -12.82 19.95
CA ARG A 367 8.22 -11.66 19.09
C ARG A 367 8.19 -10.39 19.95
N PRO A 368 9.34 -9.74 20.20
CA PRO A 368 9.39 -8.46 20.91
C PRO A 368 8.63 -7.34 20.18
N TYR A 369 8.26 -6.29 20.92
CA TYR A 369 7.71 -5.05 20.36
C TYR A 369 8.48 -3.83 20.89
N PRO A 370 9.02 -2.94 20.03
CA PRO A 370 9.11 -3.10 18.57
C PRO A 370 10.04 -4.26 18.18
N TYR A 371 9.71 -4.98 17.10
CA TYR A 371 10.55 -6.06 16.58
C TYR A 371 11.68 -5.50 15.73
N LYS A 372 12.94 -5.77 16.12
CA LYS A 372 14.15 -5.31 15.40
C LYS A 372 14.16 -3.79 15.11
N GLY A 373 13.64 -2.99 16.04
CA GLY A 373 13.53 -1.54 15.89
C GLY A 373 12.35 -1.05 15.03
N ASN A 374 11.58 -1.96 14.40
CA ASN A 374 10.41 -1.58 13.65
C ASN A 374 9.21 -1.26 14.56
N VAL A 375 8.88 0.02 14.69
CA VAL A 375 7.73 0.51 15.47
C VAL A 375 6.39 0.08 14.90
N ASP A 376 6.35 -0.30 13.63
CA ASP A 376 5.19 -0.78 12.89
C ASP A 376 5.05 -2.31 12.90
N SER A 377 5.92 -3.02 13.62
CA SER A 377 5.89 -4.49 13.73
C SER A 377 4.59 -5.07 14.32
N TRP A 378 3.74 -4.24 14.92
CA TRP A 378 2.42 -4.61 15.46
C TRP A 378 1.37 -4.96 14.39
N LYS A 379 1.59 -4.53 13.14
CA LYS A 379 0.72 -4.81 11.98
C LYS A 379 1.38 -5.74 10.96
N GLU A 380 2.56 -6.25 11.26
CA GLU A 380 3.30 -7.17 10.39
C GLU A 380 2.91 -8.62 10.64
N ALA A 381 2.73 -9.34 9.53
CA ALA A 381 2.55 -10.78 9.55
C ALA A 381 3.88 -11.51 9.72
N PHE A 382 3.86 -12.70 10.33
CA PHE A 382 5.04 -13.55 10.46
C PHE A 382 4.70 -15.03 10.60
N PHE A 383 5.62 -15.87 10.13
CA PHE A 383 5.54 -17.32 10.23
C PHE A 383 6.39 -17.85 11.39
N ILE A 384 5.91 -18.90 12.04
CA ILE A 384 6.66 -19.71 13.00
C ILE A 384 6.57 -21.16 12.57
N SER A 385 7.71 -21.83 12.41
CA SER A 385 7.73 -23.28 12.23
C SER A 385 7.44 -23.98 13.55
N LEU A 386 6.51 -24.94 13.53
CA LEU A 386 6.19 -25.78 14.67
C LEU A 386 7.14 -26.98 14.70
N PRO A 387 7.81 -27.25 15.83
CA PRO A 387 8.78 -28.33 15.93
C PRO A 387 8.08 -29.70 15.89
N ASN A 388 8.46 -30.54 14.91
CA ASN A 388 7.84 -31.85 14.65
C ASN A 388 7.91 -32.77 15.89
N ASP A 389 8.99 -32.72 16.67
CA ASP A 389 9.17 -33.52 17.90
C ASP A 389 8.23 -33.13 19.05
N ARG A 390 7.47 -32.03 18.90
CA ARG A 390 6.52 -31.52 19.89
C ARG A 390 5.08 -31.57 19.46
N LEU A 391 4.82 -31.81 18.17
CA LEU A 391 3.47 -31.94 17.64
C LEU A 391 2.90 -33.31 18.00
N LYS A 392 1.65 -33.31 18.44
CA LYS A 392 0.81 -34.49 18.58
C LYS A 392 -0.15 -34.53 17.41
N ALA A 393 -0.64 -35.72 17.06
CA ALA A 393 -1.67 -35.86 16.02
C ALA A 393 -2.94 -35.05 16.34
N LYS A 394 -3.32 -34.97 17.62
CA LYS A 394 -4.48 -34.23 18.10
C LYS A 394 -4.18 -33.50 19.39
N ASP A 395 -5.03 -32.52 19.70
CA ASP A 395 -5.06 -31.86 21.01
C ASP A 395 -3.74 -31.16 21.40
N ASN A 396 -3.14 -30.44 20.44
CA ASN A 396 -2.00 -29.57 20.73
C ASN A 396 -2.49 -28.30 21.41
N LEU A 397 -1.90 -27.95 22.55
CA LEU A 397 -2.15 -26.68 23.22
C LEU A 397 -1.16 -25.63 22.72
N MET A 398 -1.67 -24.54 22.15
CA MET A 398 -0.93 -23.30 21.97
C MET A 398 -1.30 -22.34 23.09
N SER A 399 -0.29 -21.78 23.74
CA SER A 399 -0.45 -20.70 24.73
C SER A 399 0.41 -19.51 24.31
N ILE A 400 -0.16 -18.31 24.35
CA ILE A 400 0.53 -17.10 23.91
C ILE A 400 0.37 -16.01 24.95
N ARG A 401 1.49 -15.56 25.51
CA ARG A 401 1.54 -14.39 26.39
C ARG A 401 1.76 -13.16 25.53
N VAL A 402 0.78 -12.27 25.46
CA VAL A 402 0.87 -10.97 24.76
C VAL A 402 0.91 -9.84 25.78
N GLU A 403 1.89 -8.96 25.66
CA GLU A 403 2.12 -7.86 26.60
C GLU A 403 2.12 -6.51 25.88
N LYS A 404 1.33 -5.56 26.41
CA LYS A 404 1.26 -4.18 25.91
C LYS A 404 0.84 -3.22 27.02
N HIS A 405 1.65 -2.17 27.21
CA HIS A 405 1.43 -1.15 28.24
C HIS A 405 0.99 0.22 27.70
N LYS A 406 0.75 0.33 26.39
CA LYS A 406 0.31 1.57 25.74
C LYS A 406 -0.46 1.27 24.46
N GLY A 407 -1.60 1.94 24.28
CA GLY A 407 -2.40 1.82 23.06
C GLY A 407 -3.24 0.54 23.01
N LEU A 408 -3.62 0.12 21.81
CA LEU A 408 -4.37 -1.10 21.60
C LEU A 408 -3.45 -2.33 21.69
N ALA A 409 -4.06 -3.51 21.86
CA ALA A 409 -3.32 -4.73 22.11
C ALA A 409 -4.07 -6.01 21.72
N GLY A 410 -3.30 -7.09 21.56
CA GLY A 410 -3.80 -8.44 21.34
C GLY A 410 -3.48 -8.99 19.95
N ILE A 411 -3.84 -10.27 19.74
CA ILE A 411 -3.84 -10.89 18.41
C ILE A 411 -5.05 -10.34 17.66
N TRP A 412 -4.82 -9.35 16.79
CA TRP A 412 -5.90 -8.54 16.19
C TRP A 412 -6.13 -8.82 14.70
N LYS A 413 -5.35 -9.74 14.11
CA LYS A 413 -5.61 -10.34 12.80
C LYS A 413 -5.47 -11.87 12.86
N PRO A 414 -6.05 -12.61 11.89
CA PRO A 414 -6.15 -14.07 11.96
C PRO A 414 -4.82 -14.79 12.15
N ALA A 415 -4.92 -16.00 12.71
CA ALA A 415 -3.82 -16.95 12.80
C ALA A 415 -4.20 -18.24 12.07
N SER A 416 -3.29 -18.77 11.26
CA SER A 416 -3.56 -19.94 10.41
C SER A 416 -2.42 -20.95 10.46
N LEU A 417 -2.77 -22.24 10.57
CA LEU A 417 -1.86 -23.35 10.31
C LEU A 417 -1.63 -23.48 8.81
N VAL A 418 -0.39 -23.71 8.41
CA VAL A 418 0.01 -23.80 6.99
C VAL A 418 1.09 -24.86 6.84
N ILE A 419 0.91 -25.76 5.88
CA ILE A 419 1.98 -26.69 5.47
C ILE A 419 2.91 -25.95 4.53
N LYS A 420 4.22 -25.96 4.84
CA LYS A 420 5.22 -25.22 4.09
C LYS A 420 5.38 -25.71 2.65
#